data_AF-A0A060XDB4-F1
#
_entry.id   AF-A0A060XDB4-F1
#
_cell.length_a   1.000
_cell.length_b   1.000
_cell.length_c   1.000
_cell.angle_alpha   90.00
_cell.angle_beta   90.00
_cell.angle_gamma   90.00
#
_symmetry.space_group_name_H-M   'P 1'
#
loop_
_entity.id
_entity.type
_entity.pdbx_description
1 polymer ?
#
loop_
_entity_poly.entity_id
_entity_poly.type
_entity_poly.pdbx_seq_one_letter_code
_entity_poly.pdbx_strand_id
1 'polypeptide(L)'
;MKLDYWNSFLQQSSLEKYLLFYSFFFYFSTLVVLSRKRWCSTFCKDLSEACQSVSVMACGGTYEYAIEEFCLGKFRLDMEELDQHHWCSWEDTVEPYGELTNCTYLIALKMDCFWPNRQVDEFFIRIHKHYFHDCSLSGRQLRDPPNHILGPFIVVPILVTLLMTALVVWRSKRSEGIV
;
A
#
# COMPACT_ATOMS: atom_id res chain seq x y z
N MET A 1 -26.48 28.08 28.96
CA MET A 1 -26.43 26.78 28.24
C MET A 1 -25.10 26.49 27.52
N LYS A 2 -24.56 27.37 26.66
CA LYS A 2 -23.23 27.14 26.02
C LYS A 2 -22.02 27.38 26.96
N LEU A 3 -22.17 28.23 27.98
CA LEU A 3 -21.15 28.45 29.01
C LEU A 3 -21.08 27.32 30.05
N ASP A 4 -22.21 26.66 30.32
CA ASP A 4 -22.29 25.57 31.30
C ASP A 4 -21.64 24.28 30.76
N TYR A 5 -21.71 24.06 29.44
CA TYR A 5 -21.02 22.94 28.80
C TYR A 5 -19.49 23.08 28.87
N TRP A 6 -18.98 24.30 28.72
CA TRP A 6 -17.54 24.59 28.87
C TRP A 6 -17.08 24.53 30.33
N ASN A 7 -17.91 25.00 31.27
CA ASN A 7 -17.60 24.95 32.70
C ASN A 7 -17.67 23.53 33.27
N SER A 8 -18.60 22.67 32.82
CA SER A 8 -18.62 21.25 33.18
C SER A 8 -17.44 20.48 32.58
N PHE A 9 -16.94 20.88 31.41
CA PHE A 9 -15.71 20.32 30.84
C PHE A 9 -14.47 20.67 31.66
N LEU A 10 -14.47 21.79 32.40
CA LEU A 10 -13.38 22.17 33.31
C LEU A 10 -13.37 21.38 34.64
N GLN A 11 -14.46 20.69 34.98
CA GLN A 11 -14.65 19.92 36.22
C GLN A 11 -14.41 18.40 36.05
N GLN A 12 -13.99 17.92 34.87
CA GLN A 12 -13.67 16.49 34.67
C GLN A 12 -12.21 16.20 35.07
N SER A 13 -12.01 15.13 35.84
CA SER A 13 -10.71 14.70 36.38
C SER A 13 -9.62 14.67 35.29
N SER A 14 -8.42 15.13 35.63
CA SER A 14 -7.27 15.27 34.71
C SER A 14 -6.91 13.95 34.00
N LEU A 15 -7.30 12.81 34.54
CA LEU A 15 -7.09 11.47 34.00
C LEU A 15 -8.00 11.16 32.79
N GLU A 16 -9.27 11.60 32.76
CA GLU A 16 -10.16 11.27 31.62
C GLU A 16 -9.80 12.05 30.36
N LYS A 17 -9.37 13.31 30.48
CA LYS A 17 -8.86 14.10 29.35
C LYS A 17 -7.56 13.53 28.81
N TYR A 18 -6.69 13.06 29.70
CA TYR A 18 -5.45 12.37 29.34
C TYR A 18 -5.76 11.03 28.65
N LEU A 19 -6.69 10.23 29.18
CA LEU A 19 -7.10 8.95 28.61
C LEU A 19 -7.77 9.11 27.24
N LEU A 20 -8.61 10.13 27.03
CA LEU A 20 -9.21 10.39 25.72
C LEU A 20 -8.18 10.88 24.70
N PHE A 21 -7.23 11.74 25.10
CA PHE A 21 -6.14 12.20 24.23
C PHE A 21 -5.18 11.06 23.88
N TYR A 22 -4.78 10.25 24.87
CA TYR A 22 -3.91 9.08 24.68
C TYR A 22 -4.62 7.99 23.87
N SER A 23 -5.92 7.76 24.10
CA SER A 23 -6.74 6.85 23.29
C SER A 23 -6.84 7.34 21.86
N PHE A 24 -7.06 8.64 21.62
CA PHE A 24 -7.12 9.20 20.27
C PHE A 24 -5.77 9.11 19.55
N PHE A 25 -4.66 9.44 20.24
CA PHE A 25 -3.30 9.33 19.69
C PHE A 25 -2.89 7.87 19.44
N PHE A 26 -3.24 6.97 20.35
CA PHE A 26 -2.96 5.54 20.23
C PHE A 26 -3.82 4.92 19.12
N TYR A 27 -5.09 5.33 18.98
CA TYR A 27 -5.98 4.91 17.88
C TYR A 27 -5.47 5.43 16.53
N PHE A 28 -5.02 6.68 16.43
CA PHE A 28 -4.44 7.22 15.19
C PHE A 28 -3.09 6.59 14.85
N SER A 29 -2.23 6.37 15.85
CA SER A 29 -0.93 5.71 15.67
C SER A 29 -1.08 4.22 15.33
N THR A 30 -2.03 3.51 15.95
CA THR A 30 -2.36 2.13 15.58
C THR A 30 -3.01 2.06 14.21
N LEU A 31 -3.90 2.97 13.82
CA LEU A 31 -4.42 3.05 12.45
C LEU A 31 -3.33 3.31 11.41
N VAL A 32 -2.37 4.19 11.69
CA VAL A 32 -1.22 4.48 10.81
C VAL A 32 -0.22 3.31 10.77
N VAL A 33 0.01 2.62 11.88
CA VAL A 33 0.89 1.43 11.97
C VAL A 33 0.24 0.18 11.35
N LEU A 34 -1.07 0.00 11.55
CA LEU A 34 -1.90 -1.03 10.89
C LEU A 34 -1.97 -0.78 9.38
N SER A 35 -1.92 0.48 8.93
CA SER A 35 -1.90 0.81 7.51
C SER A 35 -0.54 0.61 6.83
N ARG A 36 0.57 0.34 7.56
CA ARG A 36 1.89 0.26 6.91
C ARG A 36 2.74 -1.00 7.15
N LYS A 37 2.77 -1.71 8.29
CA LYS A 37 3.88 -2.67 8.52
C LYS A 37 3.66 -3.96 9.35
N ARG A 38 2.44 -4.45 9.59
CA ARG A 38 2.27 -5.65 10.49
C ARG A 38 1.33 -6.76 10.02
N TRP A 39 1.04 -6.92 8.73
CA TRP A 39 0.21 -8.06 8.28
C TRP A 39 0.93 -9.05 7.34
N CYS A 40 2.00 -8.65 6.65
CA CYS A 40 2.61 -9.55 5.66
C CYS A 40 3.74 -10.44 6.22
N SER A 41 4.46 -10.03 7.28
CA SER A 41 5.70 -10.72 7.71
C SER A 41 5.57 -11.65 8.92
N THR A 42 4.58 -11.45 9.81
CA THR A 42 4.44 -12.28 11.02
C THR A 42 3.56 -13.51 10.76
N PHE A 43 2.60 -13.42 9.83
CA PHE A 43 1.71 -14.54 9.49
C PHE A 43 2.42 -15.73 8.81
N CYS A 44 3.64 -15.51 8.28
CA CYS A 44 4.40 -16.56 7.60
C CYS A 44 5.31 -17.38 8.55
N LYS A 45 5.48 -16.98 9.82
CA LYS A 45 6.39 -17.68 10.76
C LYS A 45 5.70 -18.65 11.72
N ASP A 46 4.39 -18.50 11.96
CA ASP A 46 3.64 -19.28 12.96
C ASP A 46 2.73 -20.38 12.35
N LEU A 47 2.82 -20.65 11.04
CA LEU A 47 2.09 -21.74 10.36
C LEU A 47 3.04 -22.77 9.73
N SER A 48 3.93 -23.37 10.53
CA SER A 48 4.80 -24.47 10.08
C SER A 48 4.11 -25.85 10.06
N GLU A 49 2.78 -25.91 10.00
CA GLU A 49 2.04 -27.17 9.72
C GLU A 49 0.97 -27.00 8.63
N ALA A 50 0.93 -25.85 7.93
CA ALA A 50 -0.04 -25.60 6.86
C ALA A 50 0.56 -25.04 5.55
N CYS A 51 1.88 -25.08 5.36
CA CYS A 51 2.43 -25.11 4.00
C CYS A 51 2.53 -26.57 3.56
N GLN A 52 1.39 -27.26 3.52
CA GLN A 52 1.27 -28.30 2.51
C GLN A 52 1.53 -27.57 1.19
N SER A 53 2.60 -27.97 0.49
CA SER A 53 2.65 -27.74 -0.94
C SER A 53 1.41 -28.43 -1.49
N VAL A 54 0.28 -27.72 -1.55
CA VAL A 54 -0.67 -27.92 -2.62
C VAL A 54 0.24 -27.91 -3.83
N SER A 55 0.34 -29.05 -4.51
CA SER A 55 0.94 -29.08 -5.84
C SER A 55 0.00 -28.25 -6.71
N VAL A 56 0.15 -26.93 -6.58
CA VAL A 56 -0.42 -25.97 -7.48
C VAL A 56 0.13 -26.41 -8.81
N MET A 57 -0.75 -26.82 -9.71
CA MET A 57 -0.33 -27.33 -11.01
C MET A 57 0.40 -26.17 -11.69
N ALA A 58 1.73 -26.25 -11.71
CA ALA A 58 2.54 -25.27 -12.40
C ALA A 58 2.21 -25.42 -13.88
N CYS A 59 1.97 -24.30 -14.56
CA CYS A 59 1.70 -24.36 -15.98
C CYS A 59 2.92 -24.97 -16.71
N GLY A 60 2.68 -25.88 -17.66
CA GLY A 60 3.73 -26.50 -18.47
C GLY A 60 4.20 -25.61 -19.63
N GLY A 61 5.12 -26.10 -20.47
CA GLY A 61 5.58 -25.35 -21.65
C GLY A 61 4.50 -25.05 -22.70
N THR A 62 3.39 -25.80 -22.69
CA THR A 62 2.23 -25.52 -23.55
C THR A 62 1.52 -24.22 -23.20
N TYR A 63 1.60 -23.78 -21.95
CA TYR A 63 1.06 -22.49 -21.51
C TYR A 63 1.88 -21.33 -22.08
N GLU A 64 3.21 -21.44 -22.05
CA GLU A 64 4.11 -20.42 -22.62
C GLU A 64 3.84 -20.22 -24.13
N TYR A 65 3.71 -21.31 -24.88
CA TYR A 65 3.33 -21.23 -26.29
C TYR A 65 1.96 -20.56 -26.50
N ALA A 66 0.97 -20.91 -25.66
CA ALA A 66 -0.37 -20.34 -25.79
C ALA A 66 -0.41 -18.83 -25.50
N ILE A 67 0.30 -18.34 -24.48
CA ILE A 67 0.34 -16.90 -24.18
C ILE A 67 1.11 -16.11 -25.25
N GLU A 68 2.16 -16.68 -25.85
CA GLU A 68 2.88 -16.05 -26.94
C GLU A 68 2.04 -15.98 -28.23
N GLU A 69 1.36 -17.05 -28.59
CA GLU A 69 0.57 -17.07 -29.82
C GLU A 69 -0.69 -16.19 -29.71
N PHE A 70 -1.47 -16.35 -28.63
CA PHE A 70 -2.78 -15.72 -28.53
C PHE A 70 -2.74 -14.34 -27.87
N CYS A 71 -2.00 -14.18 -26.77
CA CYS A 71 -2.04 -12.95 -26.00
C CYS A 71 -1.04 -11.92 -26.55
N LEU A 72 0.21 -12.34 -26.78
CA LEU A 72 1.24 -11.43 -27.33
C LEU A 72 0.92 -11.03 -28.78
N GLY A 73 0.33 -11.92 -29.58
CA GLY A 73 -0.10 -11.61 -30.94
C GLY A 73 -1.05 -10.41 -31.00
N LYS A 74 -2.11 -10.40 -30.16
CA LYS A 74 -3.03 -9.27 -30.03
C LYS A 74 -2.34 -8.03 -29.46
N PHE A 75 -1.59 -8.18 -28.37
CA PHE A 75 -0.90 -7.05 -27.74
C PHE A 75 0.05 -6.33 -28.70
N ARG A 76 0.74 -7.07 -29.59
CA ARG A 76 1.60 -6.47 -30.61
C ARG A 76 0.79 -5.58 -31.56
N LEU A 77 -0.38 -6.03 -32.01
CA LEU A 77 -1.24 -5.23 -32.89
C LEU A 77 -1.72 -3.95 -32.18
N ASP A 78 -2.16 -4.09 -30.93
CA ASP A 78 -2.61 -2.93 -30.14
C ASP A 78 -1.47 -1.92 -29.92
N MET A 79 -0.23 -2.42 -29.68
CA MET A 79 0.96 -1.57 -29.50
C MET A 79 1.50 -0.98 -30.81
N GLU A 80 1.27 -1.63 -31.96
CA GLU A 80 1.56 -1.10 -33.29
C GLU A 80 0.58 0.04 -33.64
N GLU A 81 -0.69 -0.08 -33.27
CA GLU A 81 -1.71 0.97 -33.47
C GLU A 81 -1.45 2.21 -32.61
N LEU A 82 -0.95 2.03 -31.38
CA LEU A 82 -0.66 3.10 -30.42
C LEU A 82 0.54 4.00 -30.78
N ASP A 83 1.36 3.62 -31.76
CA ASP A 83 2.66 4.22 -32.08
C ASP A 83 3.70 4.18 -30.94
N GLN A 84 4.99 4.02 -31.30
CA GLN A 84 6.09 3.88 -30.33
C GLN A 84 6.25 5.07 -29.37
N HIS A 85 5.85 6.28 -29.79
CA HIS A 85 5.95 7.48 -28.97
C HIS A 85 5.04 7.44 -27.73
N HIS A 86 3.95 6.66 -27.77
CA HIS A 86 2.99 6.55 -26.68
C HIS A 86 3.26 5.36 -25.75
N TRP A 87 4.23 4.50 -26.07
CA TRP A 87 4.52 3.32 -25.24
C TRP A 87 4.87 3.65 -23.78
N CYS A 88 5.43 4.83 -23.51
CA CYS A 88 5.74 5.26 -22.14
C CYS A 88 4.60 5.99 -21.42
N SER A 89 3.46 6.21 -22.09
CA SER A 89 2.25 6.76 -21.48
C SER A 89 1.44 5.63 -20.86
N TRP A 90 1.35 5.62 -19.53
CA TRP A 90 0.54 4.61 -18.84
C TRP A 90 -0.95 4.77 -19.14
N GLU A 91 -1.43 6.01 -19.36
CA GLU A 91 -2.83 6.27 -19.71
C GLU A 91 -3.21 5.64 -21.05
N ASP A 92 -2.28 5.62 -22.00
CA ASP A 92 -2.50 5.03 -23.32
C ASP A 92 -2.28 3.50 -23.33
N THR A 93 -1.41 2.98 -22.46
CA THR A 93 -1.03 1.55 -22.45
C THR A 93 -1.75 0.70 -21.40
N VAL A 94 -2.49 1.30 -20.46
CA VAL A 94 -3.20 0.57 -19.40
C VAL A 94 -4.26 -0.39 -19.93
N GLU A 95 -4.98 0.00 -20.97
CA GLU A 95 -6.02 -0.82 -21.59
C GLU A 95 -5.43 -2.05 -22.30
N PRO A 96 -4.52 -1.93 -23.29
CA PRO A 96 -3.93 -3.10 -23.96
C PRO A 96 -3.12 -3.98 -23.01
N TYR A 97 -2.43 -3.39 -22.03
CA TYR A 97 -1.72 -4.17 -21.01
C TYR A 97 -2.68 -4.93 -20.08
N GLY A 98 -3.83 -4.33 -19.76
CA GLY A 98 -4.91 -4.97 -19.02
C GLY A 98 -5.52 -6.14 -19.79
N GLU A 99 -5.77 -5.98 -21.08
CA GLU A 99 -6.26 -7.05 -21.96
C GLU A 99 -5.26 -8.21 -22.06
N LEU A 100 -3.97 -7.89 -22.22
CA LEU A 100 -2.89 -8.88 -22.21
C LEU A 100 -2.87 -9.67 -20.89
N THR A 101 -2.95 -8.97 -19.76
CA THR A 101 -2.98 -9.57 -18.42
C THR A 101 -4.18 -10.50 -18.26
N ASN A 102 -5.37 -10.04 -18.66
CA ASN A 102 -6.59 -10.84 -18.61
C ASN A 102 -6.50 -12.07 -19.53
N CYS A 103 -5.95 -11.94 -20.73
CA CYS A 103 -5.74 -13.06 -21.65
C CYS A 103 -4.85 -14.15 -21.00
N THR A 104 -3.70 -13.78 -20.42
CA THR A 104 -2.84 -14.77 -19.75
C THR A 104 -3.53 -15.46 -18.57
N TYR A 105 -4.33 -14.71 -17.80
CA TYR A 105 -5.13 -15.24 -16.72
C TYR A 105 -6.18 -16.25 -17.21
N LEU A 106 -6.92 -15.93 -18.28
CA LEU A 106 -7.92 -16.83 -18.87
C LEU A 106 -7.30 -18.11 -19.43
N ILE A 107 -6.12 -18.03 -20.05
CA ILE A 107 -5.39 -19.22 -20.52
C ILE A 107 -4.96 -20.08 -19.32
N ALA A 108 -4.45 -19.46 -18.25
CA ALA A 108 -4.06 -20.20 -17.04
C ALA A 108 -5.26 -20.92 -16.42
N LEU A 109 -6.41 -20.24 -16.29
CA LEU A 109 -7.65 -20.85 -15.83
C LEU A 109 -8.11 -22.01 -16.72
N LYS A 110 -8.03 -21.85 -18.05
CA LYS A 110 -8.43 -22.91 -19.00
C LYS A 110 -7.53 -24.14 -18.92
N MET A 111 -6.27 -23.95 -18.55
CA MET A 111 -5.27 -25.00 -18.39
C MET A 111 -5.23 -25.55 -16.95
N ASP A 112 -6.16 -25.12 -16.09
CA ASP A 112 -6.28 -25.48 -14.67
C ASP A 112 -4.96 -25.29 -13.88
N CYS A 113 -4.27 -24.19 -14.18
CA CYS A 113 -3.02 -23.83 -13.54
C CYS A 113 -3.10 -22.45 -12.86
N PHE A 114 -2.21 -22.22 -11.90
CA PHE A 114 -2.24 -21.00 -11.10
C PHE A 114 -1.62 -19.81 -11.81
N TRP A 115 -2.20 -18.64 -11.54
CA TRP A 115 -1.74 -17.35 -12.00
C TRP A 115 -1.57 -16.42 -10.79
N PRO A 116 -0.42 -15.75 -10.60
CA PRO A 116 0.76 -15.75 -11.47
C PRO A 116 1.66 -16.98 -11.28
N ASN A 117 2.49 -17.26 -12.28
CA ASN A 117 3.46 -18.36 -12.31
C ASN A 117 4.78 -17.91 -12.95
N ARG A 118 5.83 -18.73 -12.84
CA ARG A 118 7.17 -18.41 -13.37
C ARG A 118 7.15 -18.11 -14.87
N GLN A 119 6.35 -18.84 -15.66
CA GLN A 119 6.28 -18.65 -17.10
C GLN A 119 5.68 -17.29 -17.47
N VAL A 120 4.60 -16.88 -16.80
CA VAL A 120 3.99 -15.57 -17.04
C VAL A 120 4.86 -14.42 -16.52
N ASP A 121 5.62 -14.63 -15.44
CA ASP A 121 6.60 -13.65 -14.96
C ASP A 121 7.70 -13.40 -16.00
N GLU A 122 8.30 -14.47 -16.54
CA GLU A 122 9.31 -14.36 -17.60
C GLU A 122 8.75 -13.73 -18.88
N PHE A 123 7.52 -14.08 -19.24
CA PHE A 123 6.80 -13.49 -20.36
C PHE A 123 6.62 -11.97 -20.21
N PHE A 124 6.11 -11.50 -19.06
CA PHE A 124 5.97 -10.06 -18.82
C PHE A 124 7.31 -9.35 -18.76
N ILE A 125 8.36 -9.97 -18.20
CA ILE A 125 9.71 -9.38 -18.23
C ILE A 125 10.19 -9.19 -19.67
N ARG A 126 9.93 -10.14 -20.59
CA ARG A 126 10.27 -9.99 -22.01
C ARG A 126 9.52 -8.82 -22.65
N ILE A 127 8.23 -8.67 -22.36
CA ILE A 127 7.41 -7.54 -22.84
C ILE A 127 7.94 -6.21 -22.32
N HIS A 128 8.21 -6.10 -21.02
CA HIS A 128 8.80 -4.90 -20.40
C HIS A 128 10.15 -4.52 -21.02
N LYS A 129 11.01 -5.51 -21.28
CA LYS A 129 12.29 -5.29 -21.96
C LYS A 129 12.16 -4.93 -23.44
N HIS A 130 11.07 -5.28 -24.11
CA HIS A 130 10.89 -4.99 -25.52
C HIS A 130 10.24 -3.62 -25.71
N TYR A 131 9.04 -3.43 -25.15
CA TYR A 131 8.22 -2.23 -25.38
C TYR A 131 8.55 -1.08 -24.42
N PHE A 132 8.99 -1.37 -23.19
CA PHE A 132 9.07 -0.37 -22.12
C PHE A 132 10.51 -0.12 -21.63
N HIS A 133 11.53 -0.55 -22.37
CA HIS A 133 12.92 -0.49 -21.92
C HIS A 133 13.47 0.93 -21.74
N ASP A 134 13.00 1.88 -22.55
CA ASP A 134 13.40 3.29 -22.48
C ASP A 134 12.48 4.14 -21.60
N CYS A 135 11.44 3.53 -21.01
CA CYS A 135 10.47 4.27 -20.22
C CYS A 135 11.00 4.56 -18.81
N SER A 136 11.01 5.85 -18.45
CA SER A 136 11.36 6.27 -17.09
C SER A 136 10.30 5.81 -16.08
N LEU A 137 10.72 5.29 -14.92
CA LEU A 137 9.83 4.88 -13.81
C LEU A 137 9.09 6.08 -13.14
N SER A 138 9.14 7.26 -13.74
CA SER A 138 8.84 8.57 -13.15
C SER A 138 7.42 8.69 -12.56
N GLY A 139 6.46 7.86 -12.99
CA GLY A 139 5.10 7.86 -12.45
C GLY A 139 4.81 6.82 -11.36
N ARG A 140 5.65 5.80 -11.18
CA ARG A 140 5.38 4.64 -10.30
C ARG A 140 6.48 4.34 -9.29
N GLN A 141 7.51 5.19 -9.21
CA GLN A 141 8.45 5.06 -8.12
C GLN A 141 7.75 5.50 -6.83
N LEU A 142 7.35 4.52 -6.02
CA LEU A 142 6.89 4.71 -4.64
C LEU A 142 8.08 5.23 -3.83
N ARG A 143 8.44 6.49 -4.07
CA ARG A 143 9.57 7.17 -3.44
C ARG A 143 9.00 7.92 -2.25
N ASP A 144 9.57 7.65 -1.08
CA ASP A 144 9.27 8.49 0.07
C ASP A 144 9.61 9.95 -0.30
N PRO A 145 8.74 10.91 0.06
CA PRO A 145 9.00 12.31 -0.21
C PRO A 145 10.32 12.72 0.47
N PRO A 146 11.07 13.65 -0.11
CA PRO A 146 12.37 14.05 0.41
C PRO A 146 12.29 14.48 1.88
N ASN A 147 13.37 14.23 2.65
CA ASN A 147 13.39 14.38 4.12
C ASN A 147 12.96 15.77 4.63
N HIS A 148 13.11 16.82 3.82
CA HIS A 148 12.69 18.17 4.18
C HIS A 148 11.15 18.33 4.25
N ILE A 149 10.38 17.45 3.59
CA ILE A 149 8.92 17.39 3.70
C ILE A 149 8.53 16.40 4.80
N LEU A 150 9.13 15.21 4.81
CA LEU A 150 8.79 14.14 5.76
C LEU A 150 9.15 14.50 7.21
N GLY A 151 10.29 15.17 7.42
CA GLY A 151 10.79 15.56 8.75
C GLY A 151 9.80 16.42 9.53
N PRO A 152 9.30 17.54 8.99
CA PRO A 152 8.27 18.34 9.64
C PRO A 152 7.00 17.56 9.99
N PHE A 153 6.53 16.68 9.11
CA PHE A 153 5.35 15.84 9.39
C PHE A 153 5.54 14.87 10.56
N ILE A 154 6.78 14.48 10.88
CA ILE A 154 7.11 13.65 12.04
C ILE A 154 7.34 14.51 13.29
N VAL A 155 8.08 15.62 13.15
CA VAL A 155 8.48 16.48 14.27
C VAL A 155 7.30 17.28 14.83
N VAL A 156 6.42 17.81 13.99
CA VAL A 156 5.27 18.62 14.42
C VAL A 156 4.33 17.86 15.37
N PRO A 157 3.88 16.62 15.07
CA PRO A 157 3.09 15.83 16.02
C PRO A 157 3.80 15.56 17.35
N ILE A 158 5.11 15.34 17.34
CA ILE A 158 5.90 15.11 18.57
C ILE A 158 5.95 16.40 19.40
N LEU A 159 6.23 17.55 18.79
CA LEU A 159 6.24 18.82 19.50
C LEU A 159 4.85 19.16 20.08
N VAL A 160 3.79 18.92 19.31
CA VAL A 160 2.41 19.15 19.77
C VAL A 160 2.07 18.24 20.96
N THR A 161 2.44 16.96 20.94
CA THR A 161 2.22 16.06 22.08
C THR A 161 3.00 16.49 23.32
N LEU A 162 4.26 16.91 23.18
CA LEU A 162 5.06 17.39 24.30
C LEU A 162 4.52 18.68 24.90
N LEU A 163 4.08 19.63 24.07
CA LEU A 163 3.48 20.87 24.54
C LEU A 163 2.15 20.60 25.27
N MET A 164 1.29 19.76 24.71
CA MET A 164 0.01 19.41 25.33
C MET A 164 0.21 18.68 26.66
N THR A 165 1.15 17.74 26.74
CA THR A 165 1.46 17.05 28.01
C THR A 165 2.03 18.02 29.06
N ALA A 166 2.94 18.92 28.67
CA ALA A 166 3.47 19.96 29.57
C ALA A 166 2.37 20.90 30.09
N LEU A 167 1.45 21.33 29.21
CA LEU A 167 0.32 22.18 29.58
C LEU A 167 -0.64 21.47 30.55
N VAL A 168 -0.91 20.19 30.34
CA VAL A 168 -1.75 19.38 31.24
C VAL A 168 -1.08 19.22 32.60
N VAL A 169 0.21 18.87 32.65
CA VAL A 169 0.97 18.74 33.91
C VAL A 169 1.00 20.07 34.66
N TRP A 170 1.23 21.18 33.96
CA TRP A 170 1.24 22.51 34.56
C TRP A 170 -0.13 22.90 35.12
N ARG A 171 -1.21 22.64 34.39
CA ARG A 171 -2.58 22.88 34.85
C ARG A 171 -2.98 21.97 36.01
N SER A 172 -2.57 20.71 35.99
CA SER A 172 -2.80 19.74 37.07
C SER A 172 -2.09 20.17 38.37
N LYS A 173 -0.80 20.56 38.30
CA LYS A 173 -0.08 21.10 39.46
C LYS A 173 -0.70 22.38 40.02
N ARG A 174 -1.23 23.27 39.15
CA ARG A 174 -1.92 24.48 39.60
C ARG A 174 -3.29 24.19 40.23
N SER A 175 -3.95 23.11 39.83
CA SER A 175 -5.22 22.68 40.42
C SER A 175 -5.05 22.02 41.79
N GLU A 176 -3.91 21.41 42.08
CA GLU A 176 -3.58 20.83 43.39
C GLU A 176 -3.01 21.86 44.39
N GLY A 177 -2.44 22.97 43.90
CA GLY A 177 -1.92 24.08 44.72
C GLY A 177 -2.95 25.14 45.11
N ILE A 178 -4.24 24.94 44.84
CA ILE A 178 -5.33 25.74 45.37
C ILE A 178 -5.97 24.93 46.51
N VAL A 179 -5.41 25.12 47.71
CA VAL A 179 -6.07 24.95 49.01
C VAL A 179 -6.17 26.34 49.61
#